data_AF-A0A5K0UW20-F1
#
_entry.id   AF-A0A5K0UW20-F1
#
_cell.length_a   1.000
_cell.length_b   1.000
_cell.length_c   1.000
_cell.angle_alpha   90.00
_cell.angle_beta   90.00
_cell.angle_gamma   90.00
#
_symmetry.space_group_name_H-M   'P 1'
#
loop_
_entity.id
_entity.type
_entity.pdbx_description
1 polymer ?
#
loop_
_entity_poly.entity_id
_entity_poly.type
_entity_poly.pdbx_seq_one_letter_code
_entity_poly.pdbx_strand_id
1 'polypeptide(L)' 'RFDRLLYVGPPNKKDREDIFHIHLRRMPCNSDVSISDLAEWTEGFTGADISMVCREAAIAALE' A
#
# COMPACT_ATOMS: atom_id res chain seq x y z
N ARG A 1 -31.55 11.62 -3.42
CA ARG A 1 -31.21 12.43 -2.24
C ARG A 1 -30.11 11.68 -1.51
N PHE A 2 -28.94 12.29 -1.29
CA PHE A 2 -27.86 11.68 -0.49
C PHE A 2 -28.07 12.13 0.95
N ASP A 3 -28.56 11.22 1.81
CA ASP A 3 -29.02 11.58 3.15
C ASP A 3 -27.89 11.56 4.20
N ARG A 4 -26.71 11.06 3.83
CA ARG A 4 -25.51 10.99 4.68
C ARG A 4 -24.26 11.26 3.87
N LEU A 5 -23.37 12.05 4.43
CA LEU A 5 -22.02 12.28 3.92
C LEU A 5 -21.04 11.52 4.81
N LEU A 6 -20.30 10.58 4.23
CA LEU A 6 -19.22 9.88 4.90
C LEU A 6 -17.90 10.44 4.36
N TYR A 7 -17.10 11.04 5.24
CA TYR A 7 -15.75 11.45 4.89
C TYR A 7 -14.80 10.26 5.01
N VAL A 8 -13.96 10.05 4.01
CA VAL A 8 -12.87 9.08 4.03
C VAL A 8 -11.57 9.86 3.84
N GLY A 9 -10.77 9.93 4.90
CA GLY A 9 -9.48 10.60 4.88
C GLY A 9 -8.40 9.75 4.22
N PRO A 10 -7.21 10.32 3.98
CA PRO A 10 -6.03 9.56 3.60
C PRO A 10 -5.68 8.49 4.65
N PRO A 11 -5.07 7.36 4.24
CA PRO A 11 -4.72 6.28 5.15
C PRO A 11 -3.61 6.72 6.13
N ASN A 12 -3.77 6.36 7.40
CA ASN A 12 -2.69 6.47 8.38
C ASN A 12 -1.64 5.35 8.16
N LYS A 13 -0.58 5.33 8.96
CA LYS A 13 0.49 4.31 8.83
C LYS A 13 -0.06 2.88 8.91
N LYS A 14 -0.92 2.57 9.89
CA LYS A 14 -1.52 1.23 10.06
C LYS A 14 -2.35 0.85 8.84
N ASP A 15 -3.14 1.79 8.33
CA ASP A 15 -3.95 1.57 7.12
C ASP A 15 -3.04 1.26 5.92
N ARG A 16 -1.90 1.96 5.78
CA ARG A 16 -0.91 1.70 4.73
C ARG A 16 -0.26 0.32 4.88
N GLU A 17 0.08 -0.12 6.09
CA GLU A 17 0.56 -1.49 6.32
C GLU A 17 -0.46 -2.52 5.85
N ASP A 18 -1.74 -2.32 6.16
CA ASP A 18 -2.80 -3.24 5.77
C ASP A 18 -2.99 -3.27 4.24
N ILE A 19 -2.87 -2.11 3.59
CA ILE A 19 -2.87 -2.00 2.13
C ILE A 19 -1.68 -2.76 1.53
N PHE A 20 -0.46 -2.56 2.06
CA PHE A 20 0.71 -3.33 1.64
C PHE A 20 0.52 -4.83 1.84
N HIS A 21 -0.03 -5.27 2.98
CA HIS A 21 -0.35 -6.68 3.22
C HIS A 21 -1.27 -7.25 2.14
N ILE A 22 -2.29 -6.51 1.71
CA ILE A 22 -3.22 -6.95 0.66
C ILE A 22 -2.47 -7.13 -0.67
N HIS A 23 -1.67 -6.15 -1.09
CA HIS A 23 -0.99 -6.18 -2.37
C HIS A 23 0.17 -7.20 -2.41
N LEU A 24 0.91 -7.34 -1.32
CA LEU A 24 2.07 -8.22 -1.24
C LEU A 24 1.70 -9.68 -0.94
N ARG A 25 0.49 -9.97 -0.44
CA ARG A 25 0.06 -11.34 -0.08
C ARG A 25 0.24 -12.38 -1.19
N ARG A 26 0.16 -11.98 -2.45
CA ARG A 26 0.31 -12.88 -3.63
C ARG A 26 1.58 -12.61 -4.44
N MET A 27 2.44 -11.73 -3.94
CA MET A 27 3.70 -11.37 -4.58
C MET A 27 4.84 -12.17 -3.94
N PRO A 28 5.73 -12.80 -4.72
CA PRO A 28 6.94 -13.37 -4.17
C PRO A 28 7.79 -12.23 -3.58
N CYS A 29 7.92 -12.20 -2.27
CA CYS A 29 8.77 -11.25 -1.54
C CYS A 29 9.84 -12.02 -0.77
N ASN A 30 11.05 -11.46 -0.74
CA ASN A 30 12.14 -12.00 0.08
C ASN A 30 11.90 -11.63 1.57
N SER A 31 12.54 -12.36 2.48
CA SER A 31 12.36 -12.22 3.93
C SER A 31 12.89 -10.90 4.51
N ASP A 32 13.68 -10.15 3.73
CA ASP A 32 14.18 -8.83 4.05
C ASP A 32 13.18 -7.70 3.77
N VAL A 33 12.05 -7.99 3.11
CA VAL A 33 11.01 -6.99 2.84
C VAL A 33 10.18 -6.72 4.10
N SER A 34 10.35 -5.53 4.67
CA SER A 34 9.63 -5.06 5.86
C SER A 34 8.45 -4.17 5.49
N ILE A 35 7.24 -4.64 5.74
CA ILE A 35 6.00 -3.86 5.50
C ILE A 35 5.92 -2.63 6.41
N SER A 36 6.42 -2.74 7.65
CA SER A 36 6.47 -1.61 8.58
C SER A 36 7.33 -0.47 8.02
N ASP A 37 8.47 -0.79 7.42
CA ASP A 37 9.38 0.23 6.86
C ASP A 37 8.79 0.83 5.58
N LEU A 38 8.18 0.01 4.72
CA LEU A 38 7.45 0.49 3.54
C LEU A 38 6.31 1.45 3.93
N ALA A 39 5.55 1.15 4.97
CA ALA A 39 4.49 2.02 5.47
C ALA A 39 5.02 3.33 6.08
N GLU A 40 6.18 3.29 6.74
CA GLU A 40 6.85 4.49 7.26
C GLU A 40 7.30 5.42 6.12
N TRP A 41 7.94 4.89 5.08
CA TRP A 41 8.49 5.69 3.97
C TRP A 41 7.43 6.26 3.03
N THR A 42 6.19 5.77 3.10
CA THR A 42 5.09 6.14 2.20
C THR A 42 4.07 7.06 2.86
N GLU A 43 4.51 7.92 3.79
CA GLU A 43 3.62 8.95 4.35
C GLU A 43 2.97 9.80 3.25
N GLY A 44 1.66 10.02 3.36
CA GLY A 44 0.86 10.75 2.37
C GLY A 44 0.40 9.92 1.17
N PHE A 45 0.84 8.67 1.03
CA PHE A 45 0.43 7.81 -0.08
C PHE A 45 -1.02 7.36 0.10
N THR A 46 -1.77 7.37 -0.99
CA THR A 46 -3.09 6.75 -1.07
C THR A 46 -2.98 5.25 -1.34
N GLY A 47 -4.11 4.53 -1.23
CA GLY A 47 -4.13 3.12 -1.63
C GLY A 47 -3.77 2.88 -3.10
N ALA A 48 -4.05 3.85 -3.98
CA ALA A 48 -3.68 3.76 -5.39
C ALA A 48 -2.15 3.88 -5.59
N ASP A 49 -1.51 4.80 -4.87
CA ASP A 49 -0.06 4.98 -4.94
C ASP A 49 0.68 3.73 -4.46
N ILE A 50 0.24 3.13 -3.35
CA ILE A 50 0.81 1.87 -2.84
C ILE A 50 0.63 0.73 -3.86
N SER A 51 -0.56 0.60 -4.45
CA SER A 51 -0.81 -0.39 -5.49
C SER A 51 0.13 -0.21 -6.69
N MET A 52 0.41 1.03 -7.08
CA MET A 52 1.34 1.33 -8.17
C MET A 52 2.78 0.97 -7.80
N VAL A 53 3.25 1.31 -6.60
CA VAL A 53 4.58 0.92 -6.12
C VAL A 53 4.77 -0.60 -6.18
N CYS A 54 3.81 -1.38 -5.66
CA CYS A 54 3.89 -2.84 -5.72
C CYS A 54 3.94 -3.35 -7.17
N ARG A 55 3.17 -2.76 -8.08
CA ARG A 55 3.16 -3.13 -9.50
C ARG A 55 4.51 -2.86 -10.17
N GLU A 56 5.08 -1.66 -9.96
CA GLU A 56 6.36 -1.29 -10.56
C GLU A 56 7.51 -2.14 -9.98
N ALA A 57 7.50 -2.43 -8.68
CA ALA A 57 8.47 -3.34 -8.07
C ALA A 57 8.41 -4.76 -8.68
N ALA A 58 7.22 -5.25 -8.99
CA ALA A 58 7.05 -6.56 -9.64
C ALA A 58 7.59 -6.58 -11.07
N ILE A 59 7.42 -5.49 -11.82
CA ILE A 59 7.96 -5.35 -13.18
C ILE A 59 9.49 -5.27 -13.11
N ALA A 60 10.03 -4.43 -12.23
CA ALA A 60 11.47 -4.27 -12.03
C ALA A 60 12.16 -5.57 -11.58
N ALA A 61 11.46 -6.48 -10.91
CA ALA A 61 11.99 -7.78 -10.51
C ALA A 61 12.07 -8.81 -11.67
N LEU A 62 11.41 -8.54 -12.81
CA LEU A 62 11.46 -9.39 -14.00
C LEU A 62 12.52 -8.94 -15.03
N GLU A 63 13.03 -7.72 -14.87
CA GLU A 63 14.15 -7.18 -15.67
C GLU A 63 15.50 -7.74 -15.18
#